data_AF-A0A7J9PLY9-F1
#
_entry.id   AF-A0A7J9PLY9-F1
#
_cell.length_a   1.000
_cell.length_b   1.000
_cell.length_c   1.000
_cell.angle_alpha   90.00
_cell.angle_beta   90.00
_cell.angle_gamma   90.00
#
_symmetry.space_group_name_H-M   'P 1'
#
loop_
_entity.id
_entity.type
_entity.pdbx_description
1 polymer ?
#
loop_
_entity_poly.entity_id
_entity_poly.type
_entity_poly.pdbx_seq_one_letter_code
_entity_poly.pdbx_strand_id
1 'polypeptide(L)'
;MKTILGKIHLKWCKNCNLPVLDTKCAICDSETVDVKVTPPGDARPAFKGDLELINKTINLQFGVEENLFKNKLVLVNKAPGIEYFQEIIVDGIIFGILNFNEKKHEWKIIPTIEGARRLIITGCKKKLLVVKEDVPKFILNKGASVLRPGVDYASEDITKDDDVIILIEKADSSTDFNEMDVLGVGRARMDYEEIVNSEKGMVAKVRKSELPKNSEILHEVGEFDEAIEKMICANKDAMQKVERNSIGFMRNTVVKIGKPASVAYSGGKDSLAVLLLALEAFKNTDEQIEFDVLFNDTGIEFNETLENIEKIADTYNLEILKTKSGDFWEKLEEYGPPGRDNRWCSEVCKVSPLGKLIDEKYEKGCLSFVGLRKYESINRSKKPRIWNSPTIKKQMLSAPILNWTAMHVWIYILKHKAPYNVLYEQCFDRVGCFICPAMEIGEIELVKLSYPKLWEKWESFLKSHAKIHEKSEDWVKGGWRWTNKTRANNQKPDEPINENWLG
;
A
#
# COMPACT_ATOMS: atom_id res chain seq x y z
N MET A 1 17.32 3.47 8.44
CA MET A 1 17.98 2.33 7.78
C MET A 1 17.01 1.82 6.71
N LYS A 2 17.40 1.75 5.42
CA LYS A 2 16.50 1.25 4.36
C LYS A 2 16.22 -0.23 4.60
N THR A 3 14.99 -0.59 4.94
CA THR A 3 14.60 -1.97 5.22
C THR A 3 14.41 -2.71 3.90
N ILE A 4 15.48 -3.34 3.40
CA ILE A 4 15.44 -4.17 2.21
C ILE A 4 15.02 -5.59 2.61
N LEU A 5 13.81 -6.00 2.22
CA LEU A 5 13.25 -7.33 2.53
C LEU A 5 13.53 -8.37 1.44
N GLY A 6 14.00 -7.92 0.28
CA GLY A 6 14.23 -8.74 -0.90
C GLY A 6 14.74 -7.91 -2.08
N LYS A 7 14.88 -8.56 -3.24
CA LYS A 7 15.19 -7.87 -4.49
C LYS A 7 14.00 -6.99 -4.87
N ILE A 8 14.26 -5.72 -5.22
CA ILE A 8 13.25 -4.89 -5.86
C ILE A 8 13.19 -5.31 -7.33
N HIS A 9 12.03 -5.81 -7.75
CA HIS A 9 11.83 -6.35 -9.10
C HIS A 9 11.26 -5.32 -10.08
N LEU A 10 10.71 -4.22 -9.58
CA LEU A 10 9.95 -3.27 -10.39
C LEU A 10 10.87 -2.51 -11.36
N LYS A 11 10.67 -2.77 -12.64
CA LYS A 11 11.24 -2.05 -13.77
C LYS A 11 10.13 -1.46 -14.62
N TRP A 12 10.49 -0.62 -15.58
CA TRP A 12 9.55 0.02 -16.50
C TRP A 12 10.03 -0.09 -17.94
N CYS A 13 9.14 -0.50 -18.84
CA CYS A 13 9.34 -0.41 -20.27
C CYS A 13 8.93 0.98 -20.74
N LYS A 14 9.89 1.83 -21.12
CA LYS A 14 9.60 3.18 -21.63
C LYS A 14 8.88 3.17 -22.99
N ASN A 15 9.08 2.12 -23.79
CA ASN A 15 8.48 2.00 -25.12
C ASN A 15 7.02 1.56 -25.09
N CYS A 16 6.62 0.68 -24.16
CA CYS A 16 5.21 0.28 -24.01
C CYS A 16 4.49 1.06 -22.89
N ASN A 17 5.23 1.86 -22.13
CA ASN A 17 4.78 2.51 -20.90
C ASN A 17 4.14 1.55 -19.87
N LEU A 18 4.82 0.43 -19.58
CA LEU A 18 4.30 -0.62 -18.70
C LEU A 18 5.32 -1.01 -17.62
N PRO A 19 4.85 -1.42 -16.42
CA PRO A 19 5.71 -2.03 -15.43
C PRO A 19 6.09 -3.45 -15.86
N VAL A 20 7.36 -3.80 -15.63
CA VAL A 20 7.94 -5.09 -16.01
C VAL A 20 8.78 -5.65 -14.85
N LEU A 21 8.77 -6.96 -14.66
CA LEU A 21 9.45 -7.68 -13.58
C LEU A 21 10.74 -8.40 -14.02
N ASP A 22 11.08 -8.29 -15.32
CA ASP A 22 12.32 -8.77 -15.93
C ASP A 22 13.08 -7.61 -16.60
N THR A 23 14.29 -7.89 -17.06
CA THR A 23 15.19 -6.95 -17.75
C THR A 23 14.65 -6.49 -19.11
N LYS A 24 13.85 -7.32 -19.78
CA LYS A 24 13.23 -7.02 -21.08
C LYS A 24 11.71 -7.09 -21.03
N CYS A 25 11.07 -6.27 -21.85
CA CYS A 25 9.62 -6.30 -22.06
C CYS A 25 9.22 -7.41 -23.05
N ALA A 26 8.34 -8.33 -22.66
CA ALA A 26 7.92 -9.42 -23.53
C ALA A 26 7.06 -9.00 -24.74
N ILE A 27 6.59 -7.75 -24.79
CA ILE A 27 5.82 -7.21 -25.94
C ILE A 27 6.75 -6.68 -27.03
N CYS A 28 7.74 -5.84 -26.67
CA CYS A 28 8.55 -5.10 -27.63
C CYS A 28 10.05 -5.44 -27.60
N ASP A 29 10.46 -6.41 -26.77
CA ASP A 29 11.85 -6.83 -26.53
C ASP A 29 12.82 -5.72 -26.06
N SER A 30 12.30 -4.52 -25.78
CA SER A 30 13.11 -3.39 -25.32
C SER A 30 13.61 -3.62 -23.89
N GLU A 31 14.83 -3.15 -23.63
CA GLU A 31 15.39 -3.08 -22.28
C GLU A 31 14.53 -2.20 -21.37
N THR A 32 14.48 -2.58 -20.09
CA THR A 32 13.66 -1.90 -19.09
C THR A 32 14.53 -1.17 -18.07
N VAL A 33 14.00 -0.09 -17.52
CA VAL A 33 14.71 0.76 -16.54
C VAL A 33 14.23 0.47 -15.13
N ASP A 34 15.15 0.47 -14.15
CA ASP A 34 14.77 0.31 -12.75
C ASP A 34 13.93 1.49 -12.25
N VAL A 35 12.80 1.19 -11.60
CA VAL A 35 12.02 2.22 -10.90
C VAL A 35 12.61 2.36 -9.49
N LYS A 36 13.05 3.56 -9.12
CA LYS A 36 13.70 3.85 -7.83
C LYS A 36 12.70 3.93 -6.67
N VAL A 37 11.90 2.89 -6.47
CA VAL A 37 10.94 2.81 -5.37
C VAL A 37 11.61 2.64 -4.03
N THR A 38 10.93 3.14 -2.99
CA THR A 38 11.35 2.90 -1.62
C THR A 38 11.19 1.41 -1.25
N PRO A 39 12.22 0.77 -0.65
CA PRO A 39 12.11 -0.58 -0.10
C PRO A 39 10.95 -0.70 0.91
N PRO A 40 10.14 -1.78 0.87
CA PRO A 40 10.48 -3.08 0.27
C PRO A 40 10.25 -3.18 -1.24
N GLY A 41 9.68 -2.16 -1.89
CA GLY A 41 9.37 -2.17 -3.33
C GLY A 41 8.27 -3.18 -3.67
N ASP A 42 7.26 -3.26 -2.81
CA ASP A 42 6.12 -4.19 -2.92
C ASP A 42 4.94 -3.55 -3.66
N ALA A 43 5.23 -2.90 -4.79
CA ALA A 43 4.25 -2.16 -5.57
C ALA A 43 3.11 -3.06 -6.09
N ARG A 44 1.94 -2.46 -6.32
CA ARG A 44 0.78 -3.07 -6.98
C ARG A 44 0.12 -2.07 -7.93
N PRO A 45 -0.71 -2.52 -8.88
CA PRO A 45 -1.60 -1.62 -9.62
C PRO A 45 -2.46 -0.80 -8.66
N ALA A 46 -2.61 0.48 -8.97
CA ALA A 46 -3.62 1.34 -8.36
C ALA A 46 -4.98 0.97 -8.95
N PHE A 47 -5.92 0.55 -8.11
CA PHE A 47 -7.28 0.25 -8.54
C PHE A 47 -8.13 1.53 -8.53
N LYS A 48 -9.39 1.38 -8.95
CA LYS A 48 -10.34 2.48 -9.08
C LYS A 48 -10.38 3.40 -7.85
N GLY A 49 -10.58 2.85 -6.66
CA GLY A 49 -10.62 3.64 -5.42
C GLY A 49 -9.31 4.35 -5.11
N ASP A 50 -8.15 3.73 -5.39
CA ASP A 50 -6.85 4.38 -5.20
C ASP A 50 -6.75 5.62 -6.10
N LEU A 51 -7.12 5.48 -7.39
CA LEU A 51 -7.10 6.58 -8.36
C LEU A 51 -8.09 7.69 -8.00
N GLU A 52 -9.29 7.34 -7.57
CA GLU A 52 -10.30 8.29 -7.08
C GLU A 52 -9.79 9.08 -5.88
N LEU A 53 -9.18 8.39 -4.90
CA LEU A 53 -8.60 9.03 -3.72
C LEU A 53 -7.46 9.96 -4.11
N ILE A 54 -6.51 9.50 -4.93
CA ILE A 54 -5.38 10.31 -5.39
C ILE A 54 -5.88 11.55 -6.14
N ASN A 55 -6.76 11.39 -7.13
CA ASN A 55 -7.28 12.51 -7.93
C ASN A 55 -8.06 13.50 -7.07
N LYS A 56 -8.88 13.02 -6.14
CA LYS A 56 -9.58 13.88 -5.18
C LYS A 56 -8.59 14.68 -4.32
N THR A 57 -7.53 14.04 -3.82
CA THR A 57 -6.51 14.72 -3.03
C THR A 57 -5.73 15.75 -3.86
N ILE A 58 -5.35 15.42 -5.09
CA ILE A 58 -4.72 16.37 -6.03
C ILE A 58 -5.62 17.59 -6.23
N ASN A 59 -6.90 17.38 -6.51
CA ASN A 59 -7.85 18.46 -6.77
C ASN A 59 -8.01 19.38 -5.57
N LEU A 60 -8.26 18.81 -4.38
CA LEU A 60 -8.44 19.58 -3.16
C LEU A 60 -7.20 20.40 -2.81
N GLN A 61 -6.02 19.77 -2.88
CA GLN A 61 -4.76 20.38 -2.44
C GLN A 61 -4.17 21.35 -3.45
N PHE A 62 -4.13 20.98 -4.74
CA PHE A 62 -3.41 21.70 -5.79
C PHE A 62 -4.32 22.40 -6.82
N GLY A 63 -5.64 22.20 -6.74
CA GLY A 63 -6.61 22.84 -7.63
C GLY A 63 -6.59 22.31 -9.06
N VAL A 64 -6.01 21.12 -9.30
CA VAL A 64 -5.97 20.48 -10.61
C VAL A 64 -7.26 19.68 -10.83
N GLU A 65 -8.03 20.03 -11.85
CA GLU A 65 -9.28 19.35 -12.21
C GLU A 65 -9.07 18.24 -13.26
N GLU A 66 -8.00 18.35 -14.05
CA GLU A 66 -7.68 17.36 -15.08
C GLU A 66 -7.17 16.04 -14.48
N ASN A 67 -7.58 14.93 -15.07
CA ASN A 67 -7.08 13.61 -14.67
C ASN A 67 -5.69 13.35 -15.26
N LEU A 68 -4.66 13.68 -14.46
CA LEU A 68 -3.25 13.42 -14.73
C LEU A 68 -2.90 11.97 -15.13
N PHE A 69 -3.72 11.01 -14.75
CA PHE A 69 -3.46 9.58 -14.92
C PHE A 69 -4.35 8.94 -15.98
N LYS A 70 -5.07 9.75 -16.77
CA LYS A 70 -5.97 9.26 -17.81
C LYS A 70 -5.24 8.28 -18.74
N ASN A 71 -5.85 7.11 -18.95
CA ASN A 71 -5.37 6.06 -19.84
C ASN A 71 -3.93 5.60 -19.57
N LYS A 72 -3.46 5.74 -18.33
CA LYS A 72 -2.14 5.28 -17.89
C LYS A 72 -2.27 4.27 -16.78
N LEU A 73 -1.33 3.32 -16.74
CA LEU A 73 -1.22 2.41 -15.62
C LEU A 73 -0.44 3.07 -14.48
N VAL A 74 -1.11 3.28 -13.35
CA VAL A 74 -0.51 3.81 -12.13
C VAL A 74 -0.25 2.66 -11.17
N LEU A 75 0.90 2.68 -10.50
CA LEU A 75 1.17 1.79 -9.37
C LEU A 75 1.20 2.57 -8.07
N VAL A 76 0.82 1.88 -6.99
CA VAL A 76 1.07 2.34 -5.62
C VAL A 76 2.08 1.42 -4.95
N ASN A 77 3.07 2.01 -4.29
CA ASN A 77 4.06 1.28 -3.49
C ASN A 77 3.98 1.71 -2.03
N LYS A 78 3.64 0.77 -1.15
CA LYS A 78 3.64 1.02 0.28
C LYS A 78 5.08 1.13 0.78
N ALA A 79 5.43 2.29 1.32
CA ALA A 79 6.76 2.61 1.78
C ALA A 79 6.79 2.81 3.31
N PRO A 80 7.92 2.57 4.00
CA PRO A 80 8.06 2.86 5.42
C PRO A 80 7.90 4.36 5.66
N GLY A 81 6.94 4.75 6.50
CA GLY A 81 6.67 6.14 6.79
C GLY A 81 5.60 6.29 7.88
N ILE A 82 5.27 7.54 8.19
CA ILE A 82 4.19 7.88 9.11
C ILE A 82 2.88 7.62 8.36
N GLU A 83 2.13 6.63 8.84
CA GLU A 83 0.68 6.38 8.68
C GLU A 83 0.13 6.58 7.25
N TYR A 84 -0.19 5.47 6.58
CA TYR A 84 -0.63 5.39 5.18
C TYR A 84 0.30 6.11 4.21
N PHE A 85 1.50 5.57 4.03
CA PHE A 85 2.54 6.18 3.21
C PHE A 85 2.71 5.39 1.90
N GLN A 86 2.11 5.88 0.81
CA GLN A 86 2.08 5.21 -0.48
C GLN A 86 2.70 6.08 -1.58
N GLU A 87 3.79 5.60 -2.19
CA GLU A 87 4.36 6.23 -3.38
C GLU A 87 3.44 5.99 -4.59
N ILE A 88 3.12 7.04 -5.32
CA ILE A 88 2.36 7.02 -6.56
C ILE A 88 3.37 6.96 -7.71
N ILE A 89 3.28 5.96 -8.57
CA ILE A 89 4.23 5.70 -9.66
C ILE A 89 3.48 5.72 -10.98
N VAL A 90 3.97 6.52 -11.93
CA VAL A 90 3.44 6.60 -13.29
C VAL A 90 4.61 6.85 -14.25
N ASP A 91 4.56 6.30 -15.46
CA ASP A 91 5.63 6.42 -16.46
C ASP A 91 7.02 5.96 -15.98
N GLY A 92 7.06 5.08 -14.98
CA GLY A 92 8.28 4.57 -14.36
C GLY A 92 8.97 5.54 -13.42
N ILE A 93 8.27 6.60 -12.97
CA ILE A 93 8.78 7.60 -12.04
C ILE A 93 7.81 7.78 -10.87
N ILE A 94 8.33 8.12 -9.69
CA ILE A 94 7.51 8.48 -8.53
C ILE A 94 6.96 9.90 -8.74
N PHE A 95 5.65 10.00 -8.91
CA PHE A 95 4.92 11.26 -8.95
C PHE A 95 4.93 11.97 -7.59
N GLY A 96 4.67 11.22 -6.53
CA GLY A 96 4.59 11.77 -5.18
C GLY A 96 4.24 10.69 -4.18
N ILE A 97 3.96 11.11 -2.96
CA ILE A 97 3.48 10.23 -1.89
C ILE A 97 2.07 10.66 -1.49
N LEU A 98 1.14 9.72 -1.50
CA LEU A 98 -0.13 9.84 -0.80
C LEU A 98 0.09 9.52 0.69
N ASN A 99 -0.33 10.43 1.56
CA ASN A 99 -0.17 10.34 3.01
C ASN A 99 -1.45 10.74 3.74
N PHE A 100 -1.72 10.13 4.90
CA PHE A 100 -2.78 10.57 5.80
C PHE A 100 -2.22 11.46 6.91
N ASN A 101 -2.74 12.69 7.03
CA ASN A 101 -2.40 13.62 8.10
C ASN A 101 -3.34 13.41 9.29
N GLU A 102 -2.86 12.72 10.32
CA GLU A 102 -3.66 12.43 11.53
C GLU A 102 -4.16 13.68 12.25
N LYS A 103 -3.38 14.77 12.28
CA LYS A 103 -3.76 15.99 13.00
C LYS A 103 -4.90 16.74 12.30
N LYS A 104 -4.85 16.80 10.97
CA LYS A 104 -5.87 17.47 10.15
C LYS A 104 -6.99 16.52 9.72
N HIS A 105 -6.86 15.21 9.98
CA HIS A 105 -7.78 14.15 9.51
C HIS A 105 -8.04 14.21 8.00
N GLU A 106 -6.98 14.42 7.21
CA GLU A 106 -7.11 14.58 5.75
C GLU A 106 -6.00 13.83 4.99
N TRP A 107 -6.33 13.47 3.76
CA TRP A 107 -5.36 12.96 2.80
C TRP A 107 -4.58 14.10 2.17
N LYS A 108 -3.29 13.89 1.96
CA LYS A 108 -2.43 14.85 1.26
C LYS A 108 -1.45 14.16 0.34
N ILE A 109 -1.01 14.90 -0.67
CA ILE A 109 0.05 14.50 -1.59
C ILE A 109 1.30 15.33 -1.34
N ILE A 110 2.41 14.62 -1.22
CA ILE A 110 3.76 15.18 -1.17
C ILE A 110 4.38 14.95 -2.55
N PRO A 111 4.35 15.94 -3.47
CA PRO A 111 4.87 15.73 -4.82
C PRO A 111 6.39 15.62 -4.81
N THR A 112 6.93 14.81 -5.73
CA THR A 112 8.33 14.93 -6.15
C THR A 112 8.47 16.17 -7.05
N ILE A 113 9.71 16.52 -7.45
CA ILE A 113 9.88 17.59 -8.45
C ILE A 113 9.19 17.22 -9.77
N GLU A 114 9.29 15.95 -10.18
CA GLU A 114 8.63 15.48 -11.39
C GLU A 114 7.10 15.53 -11.28
N GLY A 115 6.55 15.14 -10.12
CA GLY A 115 5.10 15.30 -9.88
C GLY A 115 4.67 16.75 -9.87
N ALA A 116 5.48 17.66 -9.30
CA ALA A 116 5.22 19.09 -9.32
C ALA A 116 5.21 19.65 -10.75
N ARG A 117 6.14 19.25 -11.62
CA ARG A 117 6.10 19.62 -13.05
C ARG A 117 4.80 19.21 -13.72
N ARG A 118 4.38 17.97 -13.48
CA ARG A 118 3.13 17.46 -14.06
C ARG A 118 1.92 18.21 -13.55
N LEU A 119 1.85 18.48 -12.23
CA LEU A 119 0.80 19.30 -11.63
C LEU A 119 0.70 20.67 -12.31
N ILE A 120 1.82 21.36 -12.50
CA ILE A 120 1.89 22.67 -13.15
C ILE A 120 1.40 22.62 -14.59
N ILE A 121 1.90 21.67 -15.40
CA ILE A 121 1.48 21.53 -16.80
C ILE A 121 -0.03 21.24 -16.91
N THR A 122 -0.64 20.61 -15.90
CA THR A 122 -2.08 20.32 -15.85
C THR A 122 -2.94 21.38 -15.15
N GLY A 123 -2.46 22.61 -14.98
CA GLY A 123 -3.31 23.69 -14.48
C GLY A 123 -3.33 23.83 -12.96
N CYS A 124 -2.22 23.55 -12.26
CA CYS A 124 -2.15 23.75 -10.81
C CYS A 124 -2.23 25.25 -10.45
N LYS A 125 -3.09 25.57 -9.48
CA LYS A 125 -3.40 26.97 -9.08
C LYS A 125 -3.17 27.26 -7.60
N LYS A 126 -2.82 26.23 -6.82
CA LYS A 126 -2.75 26.28 -5.36
C LYS A 126 -1.37 25.84 -4.87
N LYS A 127 -1.01 26.28 -3.67
CA LYS A 127 0.28 25.95 -3.02
C LYS A 127 1.51 26.37 -3.83
N LEU A 128 1.44 27.53 -4.50
CA LEU A 128 2.48 28.02 -5.40
C LEU A 128 3.31 29.13 -4.76
N LEU A 129 4.63 29.06 -4.92
CA LEU A 129 5.57 30.13 -4.60
C LEU A 129 6.37 30.47 -5.86
N VAL A 130 6.35 31.72 -6.31
CA VAL A 130 7.25 32.20 -7.37
C VAL A 130 8.40 32.95 -6.72
N VAL A 131 9.63 32.58 -7.10
CA VAL A 131 10.85 33.19 -6.55
C VAL A 131 11.58 34.04 -7.58
N LYS A 132 12.31 35.04 -7.08
CA LYS A 132 13.14 35.93 -7.90
C LYS A 132 14.20 35.18 -8.69
N GLU A 133 14.57 35.71 -9.85
CA GLU A 133 15.58 35.15 -10.77
C GLU A 133 16.93 34.88 -10.09
N ASP A 134 17.27 35.63 -9.04
CA ASP A 134 18.54 35.52 -8.35
C ASP A 134 18.53 34.46 -7.21
N VAL A 135 17.38 33.91 -6.86
CA VAL A 135 17.20 32.92 -5.78
C VAL A 135 17.75 31.52 -6.10
N PRO A 136 17.61 30.96 -7.33
CA PRO A 136 18.11 29.63 -7.68
C PRO A 136 19.57 29.39 -7.29
N LYS A 137 20.45 30.40 -7.40
CA LYS A 137 21.88 30.29 -7.06
C LYS A 137 22.10 29.89 -5.59
N PHE A 138 21.17 30.22 -4.70
CA PHE A 138 21.22 29.86 -3.29
C PHE A 138 20.58 28.50 -3.03
N ILE A 139 19.41 28.25 -3.61
CA ILE A 139 18.66 27.01 -3.38
C ILE A 139 19.39 25.81 -3.95
N LEU A 140 19.81 25.89 -5.22
CA LEU A 140 20.44 24.78 -5.94
C LEU A 140 21.84 24.43 -5.41
N ASN A 141 22.64 25.45 -5.07
CA ASN A 141 24.05 25.24 -4.70
C ASN A 141 24.27 25.07 -3.19
N LYS A 142 23.42 25.67 -2.35
CA LYS A 142 23.60 25.68 -0.89
C LYS A 142 22.51 24.95 -0.13
N GLY A 143 21.53 24.35 -0.83
CA GLY A 143 20.37 23.71 -0.20
C GLY A 143 19.58 24.68 0.68
N ALA A 144 19.60 25.97 0.33
CA ALA A 144 19.01 27.02 1.15
C ALA A 144 17.47 26.94 1.14
N SER A 145 16.85 27.40 2.24
CA SER A 145 15.42 27.64 2.30
C SER A 145 15.01 28.85 1.46
N VAL A 146 13.73 28.91 1.05
CA VAL A 146 13.15 30.11 0.47
C VAL A 146 12.91 31.13 1.58
N LEU A 147 13.59 32.27 1.49
CA LEU A 147 13.42 33.39 2.41
C LEU A 147 12.50 34.44 1.80
N ARG A 148 11.77 35.16 2.67
CA ARG A 148 10.77 36.15 2.28
C ARG A 148 11.25 37.20 1.26
N PRO A 149 12.47 37.78 1.35
CA PRO A 149 12.95 38.74 0.35
C PRO A 149 13.05 38.19 -1.08
N GLY A 150 13.14 36.86 -1.23
CA GLY A 150 13.27 36.16 -2.51
C GLY A 150 11.95 35.68 -3.12
N VAL A 151 10.79 36.01 -2.52
CA VAL A 151 9.47 35.59 -3.00
C VAL A 151 8.79 36.76 -3.71
N ASP A 152 8.42 36.56 -4.97
CA ASP A 152 7.65 37.53 -5.78
C ASP A 152 6.14 37.27 -5.69
N TYR A 153 5.74 36.01 -5.63
CA TYR A 153 4.35 35.60 -5.48
C TYR A 153 4.19 34.42 -4.53
N ALA A 154 3.10 34.43 -3.76
CA ALA A 154 2.63 33.29 -2.98
C ALA A 154 1.12 33.16 -3.17
N SER A 155 0.63 31.94 -3.38
CA SER A 155 -0.81 31.71 -3.51
C SER A 155 -1.53 31.88 -2.16
N GLU A 156 -2.71 32.48 -2.18
CA GLU A 156 -3.50 32.86 -0.98
C GLU A 156 -3.88 31.67 -0.11
N ASP A 157 -3.95 30.48 -0.70
CA ASP A 157 -4.35 29.25 -0.02
C ASP A 157 -3.23 28.61 0.82
N ILE A 158 -2.00 29.16 0.82
CA ILE A 158 -0.88 28.60 1.58
C ILE A 158 -1.11 28.73 3.09
N THR A 159 -1.12 27.59 3.77
CA THR A 159 -1.08 27.53 5.24
C THR A 159 0.25 26.93 5.71
N LYS A 160 0.61 27.22 6.96
CA LYS A 160 1.81 26.67 7.57
C LYS A 160 1.82 25.13 7.52
N ASP A 161 2.99 24.58 7.25
CA ASP A 161 3.27 23.15 7.06
C ASP A 161 2.69 22.50 5.79
N ASP A 162 2.08 23.28 4.89
CA ASP A 162 1.65 22.78 3.59
C ASP A 162 2.83 22.39 2.68
N ASP A 163 2.57 21.42 1.82
CA ASP A 163 3.47 21.01 0.75
C ASP A 163 3.32 22.01 -0.43
N VAL A 164 4.38 22.74 -0.76
CA VAL A 164 4.39 23.83 -1.76
C VAL A 164 5.30 23.54 -2.95
N ILE A 165 4.93 24.08 -4.12
CA ILE A 165 5.70 24.04 -5.36
C ILE A 165 6.41 25.38 -5.53
N ILE A 166 7.71 25.33 -5.84
CA ILE A 166 8.55 26.52 -6.01
C ILE A 166 8.82 26.69 -7.51
N LEU A 167 8.35 27.81 -8.04
CA LEU A 167 8.40 28.18 -9.44
C LEU A 167 9.40 29.31 -9.67
N ILE A 168 9.90 29.36 -10.89
CA ILE A 168 10.67 30.48 -11.42
C ILE A 168 10.13 30.85 -12.81
N GLU A 169 10.05 32.14 -13.08
CA GLU A 169 9.64 32.65 -14.39
C GLU A 169 10.65 32.25 -15.48
N LYS A 170 10.16 31.94 -16.68
CA LYS A 170 11.03 31.83 -17.86
C LYS A 170 11.32 33.22 -18.37
N ALA A 171 12.51 33.40 -18.94
CA ALA A 171 12.98 34.68 -19.48
C ALA A 171 12.02 35.36 -20.48
N ASP A 172 11.08 34.60 -21.08
CA ASP A 172 10.14 35.06 -22.12
C ASP A 172 8.66 34.68 -21.86
N SER A 173 8.22 34.30 -20.65
CA SER A 173 6.85 33.78 -20.41
C SER A 173 5.88 34.70 -19.66
N SER A 174 4.61 34.40 -19.89
CA SER A 174 3.41 35.11 -19.41
C SER A 174 3.18 35.02 -17.90
N THR A 175 2.13 35.70 -17.39
CA THR A 175 1.61 35.56 -16.02
C THR A 175 0.94 34.21 -15.74
N ASP A 176 1.00 33.24 -16.67
CA ASP A 176 0.44 31.90 -16.49
C ASP A 176 1.44 30.98 -15.76
N PHE A 177 1.03 30.48 -14.59
CA PHE A 177 1.82 29.53 -13.81
C PHE A 177 2.12 28.23 -14.57
N ASN A 178 1.27 27.83 -15.51
CA ASN A 178 1.41 26.58 -16.27
C ASN A 178 2.63 26.60 -17.20
N GLU A 179 3.12 27.78 -17.55
CA GLU A 179 4.28 27.97 -18.42
C GLU A 179 5.58 28.12 -17.63
N MET A 180 5.50 28.31 -16.30
CA MET A 180 6.66 28.52 -15.43
C MET A 180 7.47 27.25 -15.18
N ASP A 181 8.73 27.43 -14.82
CA ASP A 181 9.63 26.33 -14.52
C ASP A 181 9.56 25.93 -13.04
N VAL A 182 9.51 24.62 -12.78
CA VAL A 182 9.59 24.09 -11.43
C VAL A 182 11.05 24.01 -10.98
N LEU A 183 11.39 24.82 -10.00
CA LEU A 183 12.71 24.84 -9.35
C LEU A 183 12.81 23.80 -8.23
N GLY A 184 11.70 23.53 -7.53
CA GLY A 184 11.71 22.59 -6.44
C GLY A 184 10.39 22.43 -5.71
N VAL A 185 10.42 21.63 -4.64
CA VAL A 185 9.30 21.38 -3.75
C VAL A 185 9.73 21.59 -2.30
N GLY A 186 8.83 22.08 -1.47
CA GLY A 186 9.15 22.47 -0.10
C GLY A 186 7.99 22.30 0.87
N ARG A 187 8.25 22.66 2.12
CA ARG A 187 7.23 22.79 3.16
C ARG A 187 7.12 24.25 3.59
N ALA A 188 5.92 24.80 3.54
CA ALA A 188 5.62 26.14 4.02
C ALA A 188 5.92 26.26 5.53
N ARG A 189 6.53 27.38 5.91
CA ARG A 189 6.87 27.72 7.30
C ARG A 189 6.16 28.98 7.78
N MET A 190 5.54 29.67 6.84
CA MET A 190 4.64 30.79 7.03
C MET A 190 3.32 30.50 6.30
N ASP A 191 2.21 31.04 6.79
CA ASP A 191 0.97 31.14 6.01
C ASP A 191 1.00 32.36 5.07
N TYR A 192 0.00 32.47 4.19
CA TYR A 192 -0.07 33.57 3.22
C TYR A 192 -0.02 34.96 3.88
N GLU A 193 -0.79 35.18 4.95
CA GLU A 193 -0.84 36.45 5.67
C GLU A 193 0.52 36.81 6.29
N GLU A 194 1.20 35.84 6.89
CA GLU A 194 2.57 36.01 7.40
C GLU A 194 3.55 36.33 6.27
N ILE A 195 3.41 35.69 5.10
CA ILE A 195 4.27 35.96 3.93
C ILE A 195 4.08 37.41 3.49
N VAL A 196 2.87 37.84 3.17
CA VAL A 196 2.65 39.17 2.58
C VAL A 196 3.00 40.31 3.55
N ASN A 197 2.80 40.12 4.86
CA ASN A 197 3.01 41.16 5.87
C ASN A 197 4.43 41.18 6.48
N SER A 198 5.29 40.21 6.14
CA SER A 198 6.66 40.16 6.68
C SER A 198 7.69 40.65 5.67
N GLU A 199 8.73 41.34 6.15
CA GLU A 199 9.92 41.70 5.35
C GLU A 199 11.00 40.61 5.38
N LYS A 200 10.99 39.74 6.39
CA LYS A 200 12.03 38.74 6.64
C LYS A 200 11.45 37.43 7.17
N GLY A 201 12.22 36.36 7.01
CA GLY A 201 11.93 35.05 7.59
C GLY A 201 11.90 33.94 6.54
N MET A 202 11.77 32.70 7.02
CA MET A 202 11.76 31.51 6.17
C MET A 202 10.33 31.23 5.71
N VAL A 203 10.07 31.39 4.42
CA VAL A 203 8.76 31.13 3.80
C VAL A 203 8.57 29.63 3.58
N ALA A 204 9.58 28.96 3.01
CA ALA A 204 9.53 27.52 2.79
C ALA A 204 10.87 26.86 3.06
N LYS A 205 10.84 25.73 3.78
CA LYS A 205 11.97 24.81 3.84
C LYS A 205 11.97 24.00 2.55
N VAL A 206 12.99 24.17 1.71
CA VAL A 206 13.15 23.39 0.48
C VAL A 206 13.46 21.93 0.85
N ARG A 207 12.70 20.98 0.30
CA ARG A 207 12.99 19.54 0.46
C ARG A 207 13.87 19.01 -0.67
N LYS A 208 13.56 19.39 -1.91
CA LYS A 208 14.31 19.00 -3.10
C LYS A 208 14.26 20.15 -4.09
N SER A 209 15.38 20.39 -4.75
CA SER A 209 15.48 21.33 -5.87
C SER A 209 16.38 20.74 -6.94
N GLU A 210 16.13 21.10 -8.19
CA GLU A 210 17.00 20.76 -9.30
C GLU A 210 16.87 21.83 -10.39
N LEU A 211 17.80 21.83 -11.34
CA LEU A 211 17.71 22.74 -12.48
C LEU A 211 16.41 22.50 -13.25
N PRO A 212 15.73 23.57 -13.72
CA PRO A 212 14.57 23.45 -14.58
C PRO A 212 14.82 22.51 -15.77
N LYS A 213 13.84 21.63 -16.01
CA LYS A 213 13.77 20.74 -17.17
C LYS A 213 12.32 20.38 -17.45
N ASN A 214 12.06 19.90 -18.66
CA ASN A 214 10.74 19.40 -19.05
C ASN A 214 10.38 18.11 -18.31
N SER A 215 9.08 17.87 -18.14
CA SER A 215 8.54 16.63 -17.56
C SER A 215 8.70 15.45 -18.51
N GLU A 216 8.97 14.27 -17.96
CA GLU A 216 9.12 13.02 -18.72
C GLU A 216 7.78 12.29 -18.85
N ILE A 217 6.85 12.84 -19.64
CA ILE A 217 5.52 12.27 -19.85
C ILE A 217 5.57 11.24 -20.99
N LEU A 218 5.17 10.00 -20.70
CA LEU A 218 5.05 8.95 -21.73
C LEU A 218 3.63 8.91 -22.31
N HIS A 219 3.48 8.22 -23.45
CA HIS A 219 2.20 8.04 -24.13
C HIS A 219 1.19 7.25 -23.28
N GLU A 220 -0.09 7.42 -23.58
CA GLU A 220 -1.18 6.64 -22.99
C GLU A 220 -1.07 5.16 -23.36
N VAL A 221 -1.43 4.29 -22.42
CA VAL A 221 -1.44 2.83 -22.59
C VAL A 221 -2.80 2.34 -23.08
N GLY A 222 -3.88 2.97 -22.62
CA GLY A 222 -5.27 2.56 -22.84
C GLY A 222 -6.08 2.62 -21.56
N GLU A 223 -7.37 2.31 -21.66
CA GLU A 223 -8.26 2.19 -20.50
C GLU A 223 -7.76 1.09 -19.54
N PHE A 224 -8.27 1.09 -18.30
CA PHE A 224 -7.73 0.23 -17.23
C PHE A 224 -7.59 -1.25 -17.63
N ASP A 225 -8.65 -1.86 -18.16
CA ASP A 225 -8.62 -3.28 -18.55
C ASP A 225 -7.62 -3.57 -19.68
N GLU A 226 -7.52 -2.68 -20.66
CA GLU A 226 -6.54 -2.79 -21.74
C GLU A 226 -5.10 -2.67 -21.21
N ALA A 227 -4.87 -1.73 -20.30
CA ALA A 227 -3.58 -1.54 -19.66
C ALA A 227 -3.17 -2.75 -18.80
N ILE A 228 -4.12 -3.38 -18.10
CA ILE A 228 -3.89 -4.62 -17.34
C ILE A 228 -3.54 -5.78 -18.27
N GLU A 229 -4.26 -5.98 -19.37
CA GLU A 229 -3.96 -7.05 -20.33
C GLU A 229 -2.58 -6.86 -20.98
N LYS A 230 -2.22 -5.61 -21.33
CA LYS A 230 -0.87 -5.28 -21.80
C LYS A 230 0.19 -5.52 -20.71
N MET A 231 -0.07 -5.18 -19.45
CA MET A 231 0.85 -5.47 -18.34
C MET A 231 1.08 -6.98 -18.18
N ILE A 232 0.02 -7.80 -18.26
CA ILE A 232 0.13 -9.26 -18.19
C ILE A 232 1.01 -9.77 -19.34
N CYS A 233 0.75 -9.31 -20.57
CA CYS A 233 1.55 -9.67 -21.75
C CYS A 233 3.02 -9.28 -21.59
N ALA A 234 3.30 -8.06 -21.12
CA ALA A 234 4.66 -7.55 -20.93
C ALA A 234 5.47 -8.36 -19.90
N ASN A 235 4.79 -9.07 -19.00
CA ASN A 235 5.40 -9.84 -17.92
C ASN A 235 5.32 -11.37 -18.11
N LYS A 236 4.83 -11.85 -19.25
CA LYS A 236 4.57 -13.28 -19.50
C LYS A 236 5.77 -14.17 -19.15
N ASP A 237 6.96 -13.85 -19.64
CA ASP A 237 8.15 -14.68 -19.44
C ASP A 237 8.65 -14.66 -17.98
N ALA A 238 8.55 -13.51 -17.32
CA ALA A 238 8.88 -13.36 -15.91
C ALA A 238 7.95 -14.23 -15.04
N MET A 239 6.65 -14.16 -15.33
CA MET A 239 5.60 -14.89 -14.63
C MET A 239 5.74 -16.40 -14.81
N GLN A 240 5.97 -16.87 -16.04
CA GLN A 240 6.19 -18.29 -16.32
C GLN A 240 7.36 -18.90 -15.52
N LYS A 241 8.42 -18.13 -15.24
CA LYS A 241 9.56 -18.61 -14.43
C LYS A 241 9.14 -18.77 -12.96
N VAL A 242 8.45 -17.79 -12.38
CA VAL A 242 8.05 -17.83 -10.96
C VAL A 242 6.91 -18.80 -10.68
N GLU A 243 5.96 -18.93 -11.62
CA GLU A 243 4.85 -19.90 -11.56
C GLU A 243 5.40 -21.34 -11.54
N ARG A 244 6.26 -21.68 -12.51
CA ARG A 244 6.92 -23.00 -12.55
C ARG A 244 7.69 -23.32 -11.27
N ASN A 245 8.40 -22.33 -10.71
CA ASN A 245 9.11 -22.52 -9.44
C ASN A 245 8.16 -22.85 -8.28
N SER A 246 7.06 -22.09 -8.15
CA SER A 246 6.07 -22.30 -7.09
C SER A 246 5.36 -23.65 -7.23
N ILE A 247 4.89 -24.00 -8.44
CA ILE A 247 4.21 -25.26 -8.73
C ILE A 247 5.12 -26.46 -8.44
N GLY A 248 6.35 -26.44 -8.98
CA GLY A 248 7.32 -27.51 -8.73
C GLY A 248 7.69 -27.63 -7.26
N PHE A 249 7.84 -26.50 -6.56
CA PHE A 249 8.08 -26.49 -5.11
C PHE A 249 6.92 -27.11 -4.33
N MET A 250 5.67 -26.79 -4.66
CA MET A 250 4.49 -27.33 -3.98
C MET A 250 4.42 -28.85 -4.12
N ARG A 251 4.52 -29.38 -5.35
CA ARG A 251 4.50 -30.83 -5.61
C ARG A 251 5.62 -31.56 -4.88
N ASN A 252 6.86 -31.08 -5.00
CA ASN A 252 8.01 -31.69 -4.33
C ASN A 252 7.86 -31.66 -2.81
N THR A 253 7.24 -30.62 -2.26
CA THR A 253 7.02 -30.52 -0.81
C THR A 253 5.99 -31.54 -0.34
N VAL A 254 4.87 -31.73 -1.04
CA VAL A 254 3.87 -32.75 -0.67
C VAL A 254 4.51 -34.14 -0.66
N VAL A 255 5.20 -34.51 -1.73
CA VAL A 255 5.86 -35.83 -1.87
C VAL A 255 6.89 -36.05 -0.76
N LYS A 256 7.73 -35.04 -0.48
CA LYS A 256 8.80 -35.16 0.53
C LYS A 256 8.26 -35.23 1.95
N ILE A 257 7.21 -34.49 2.26
CA ILE A 257 6.67 -34.41 3.63
C ILE A 257 5.71 -35.57 3.92
N GLY A 258 4.98 -36.08 2.93
CA GLY A 258 4.10 -37.24 3.09
C GLY A 258 2.95 -37.02 4.07
N LYS A 259 2.51 -35.77 4.25
CA LYS A 259 1.34 -35.40 5.06
C LYS A 259 0.19 -34.93 4.15
N PRO A 260 -1.08 -35.10 4.56
CA PRO A 260 -2.22 -34.52 3.86
C PRO A 260 -2.00 -33.03 3.60
N ALA A 261 -2.25 -32.62 2.36
CA ALA A 261 -2.10 -31.23 1.93
C ALA A 261 -3.35 -30.44 2.29
N SER A 262 -3.16 -29.18 2.69
CA SER A 262 -4.24 -28.21 2.88
C SER A 262 -3.80 -26.83 2.38
N VAL A 263 -4.74 -25.99 1.99
CA VAL A 263 -4.51 -24.60 1.59
C VAL A 263 -5.29 -23.69 2.53
N ALA A 264 -4.59 -22.78 3.20
CA ALA A 264 -5.25 -21.77 4.03
C ALA A 264 -5.72 -20.61 3.14
N TYR A 265 -7.03 -20.55 2.89
CA TYR A 265 -7.66 -19.48 2.12
C TYR A 265 -8.32 -18.48 3.07
N SER A 266 -8.01 -17.20 2.92
CA SER A 266 -8.46 -16.13 3.84
C SER A 266 -9.33 -15.05 3.18
N GLY A 267 -9.58 -15.16 1.87
CA GLY A 267 -10.22 -14.10 1.08
C GLY A 267 -9.26 -12.97 0.66
N GLY A 268 -8.00 -13.02 1.09
CA GLY A 268 -6.96 -12.09 0.63
C GLY A 268 -6.25 -12.54 -0.64
N LYS A 269 -5.71 -11.58 -1.39
CA LYS A 269 -4.97 -11.78 -2.66
C LYS A 269 -3.88 -12.83 -2.55
N ASP A 270 -3.10 -12.79 -1.47
CA ASP A 270 -1.94 -13.67 -1.29
C ASP A 270 -2.39 -15.12 -1.10
N SER A 271 -3.46 -15.35 -0.33
CA SER A 271 -4.05 -16.68 -0.17
C SER A 271 -4.77 -17.16 -1.42
N LEU A 272 -5.38 -16.26 -2.20
CA LEU A 272 -6.00 -16.58 -3.48
C LEU A 272 -4.95 -17.09 -4.48
N ALA A 273 -3.81 -16.39 -4.61
CA ALA A 273 -2.72 -16.84 -5.47
C ALA A 273 -2.20 -18.24 -5.08
N VAL A 274 -2.09 -18.54 -3.77
CA VAL A 274 -1.70 -19.89 -3.33
C VAL A 274 -2.76 -20.93 -3.66
N LEU A 275 -4.04 -20.60 -3.56
CA LEU A 275 -5.13 -21.50 -3.95
C LEU A 275 -5.10 -21.81 -5.45
N LEU A 276 -4.95 -20.79 -6.30
CA LEU A 276 -4.82 -20.97 -7.74
C LEU A 276 -3.59 -21.83 -8.11
N LEU A 277 -2.44 -21.57 -7.46
CA LEU A 277 -1.25 -22.40 -7.62
C LEU A 277 -1.49 -23.85 -7.19
N ALA A 278 -2.26 -24.08 -6.12
CA ALA A 278 -2.61 -25.43 -5.68
C ALA A 278 -3.51 -26.15 -6.70
N LEU A 279 -4.50 -25.46 -7.27
CA LEU A 279 -5.36 -26.01 -8.32
C LEU A 279 -4.53 -26.45 -9.54
N GLU A 280 -3.61 -25.61 -9.98
CA GLU A 280 -2.69 -25.95 -11.07
C GLU A 280 -1.73 -27.09 -10.68
N ALA A 281 -1.12 -27.01 -9.50
CA ALA A 281 -0.11 -27.96 -9.08
C ALA A 281 -0.68 -29.35 -8.80
N PHE A 282 -1.93 -29.45 -8.35
CA PHE A 282 -2.49 -30.68 -7.77
C PHE A 282 -3.68 -31.25 -8.54
N LYS A 283 -4.44 -30.46 -9.30
CA LYS A 283 -5.61 -30.96 -10.07
C LYS A 283 -5.34 -31.08 -11.56
N ASN A 284 -4.52 -30.21 -12.13
CA ASN A 284 -4.32 -30.12 -13.60
C ASN A 284 -3.16 -31.01 -14.11
N THR A 285 -2.94 -32.16 -13.49
CA THR A 285 -1.85 -33.10 -13.82
C THR A 285 -2.33 -34.54 -13.82
N ASP A 286 -1.65 -35.43 -14.55
CA ASP A 286 -1.96 -36.87 -14.59
C ASP A 286 -1.92 -37.55 -13.20
N GLU A 287 -1.08 -37.04 -12.30
CA GLU A 287 -1.03 -37.47 -10.90
C GLU A 287 -1.70 -36.43 -10.00
N GLN A 288 -2.99 -36.61 -9.76
CA GLN A 288 -3.76 -35.72 -8.89
C GLN A 288 -3.37 -35.89 -7.42
N ILE A 289 -3.23 -34.76 -6.72
CA ILE A 289 -2.95 -34.72 -5.29
C ILE A 289 -4.17 -34.13 -4.60
N GLU A 290 -4.75 -34.88 -3.67
CA GLU A 290 -5.86 -34.38 -2.85
C GLU A 290 -5.37 -33.31 -1.87
N PHE A 291 -6.16 -32.26 -1.73
CA PHE A 291 -5.93 -31.22 -0.73
C PHE A 291 -7.23 -30.61 -0.25
N ASP A 292 -7.25 -30.21 1.02
CA ASP A 292 -8.36 -29.48 1.62
C ASP A 292 -8.17 -27.97 1.51
N VAL A 293 -9.27 -27.20 1.41
CA VAL A 293 -9.23 -25.74 1.53
C VAL A 293 -9.79 -25.36 2.90
N LEU A 294 -9.02 -24.61 3.68
CA LEU A 294 -9.38 -24.22 5.05
C LEU A 294 -9.67 -22.72 5.11
N PHE A 295 -10.81 -22.35 5.67
CA PHE A 295 -11.17 -20.97 6.00
C PHE A 295 -11.55 -20.87 7.48
N ASN A 296 -11.08 -19.82 8.15
CA ASN A 296 -11.43 -19.52 9.54
C ASN A 296 -12.14 -18.17 9.62
N ASP A 297 -13.45 -18.21 9.84
CA ASP A 297 -14.27 -17.03 10.12
C ASP A 297 -13.99 -16.53 11.55
N THR A 298 -13.43 -15.34 11.67
CA THR A 298 -13.14 -14.71 12.96
C THR A 298 -14.35 -14.04 13.62
N GLY A 299 -15.52 -14.06 12.96
CA GLY A 299 -16.72 -13.34 13.39
C GLY A 299 -16.66 -11.83 13.19
N ILE A 300 -15.56 -11.31 12.64
CA ILE A 300 -15.33 -9.89 12.38
C ILE A 300 -14.76 -9.62 11.00
N GLU A 301 -14.89 -10.56 10.07
CA GLU A 301 -14.55 -10.33 8.67
C GLU A 301 -15.49 -9.29 8.05
N PHE A 302 -15.04 -8.59 7.00
CA PHE A 302 -15.95 -7.85 6.13
C PHE A 302 -16.91 -8.80 5.40
N ASN A 303 -18.13 -8.34 5.10
CA ASN A 303 -19.10 -9.12 4.35
C ASN A 303 -18.56 -9.49 2.96
N GLU A 304 -17.88 -8.54 2.31
CA GLU A 304 -17.22 -8.69 1.02
C GLU A 304 -16.15 -9.79 1.04
N THR A 305 -15.51 -10.02 2.19
CA THR A 305 -14.60 -11.15 2.38
C THR A 305 -15.37 -12.46 2.36
N LEU A 306 -16.47 -12.58 3.11
CA LEU A 306 -17.29 -13.78 3.16
C LEU A 306 -17.92 -14.10 1.79
N GLU A 307 -18.45 -13.08 1.11
CA GLU A 307 -18.98 -13.19 -0.26
C GLU A 307 -17.91 -13.69 -1.24
N ASN A 308 -16.67 -13.20 -1.10
CA ASN A 308 -15.56 -13.67 -1.92
C ASN A 308 -15.18 -15.13 -1.62
N ILE A 309 -15.28 -15.59 -0.36
CA ILE A 309 -15.09 -17.01 -0.02
C ILE A 309 -16.10 -17.88 -0.76
N GLU A 310 -17.39 -17.53 -0.72
CA GLU A 310 -18.44 -18.30 -1.41
C GLU A 310 -18.25 -18.26 -2.93
N LYS A 311 -18.01 -17.07 -3.50
CA LYS A 311 -17.80 -16.91 -4.94
C LYS A 311 -16.63 -17.77 -5.45
N ILE A 312 -15.56 -17.90 -4.67
CA ILE A 312 -14.42 -18.77 -4.99
C ILE A 312 -14.77 -20.24 -4.87
N ALA A 313 -15.53 -20.64 -3.85
CA ALA A 313 -16.03 -22.00 -3.71
C ALA A 313 -16.84 -22.41 -4.95
N ASP A 314 -17.76 -21.55 -5.39
CA ASP A 314 -18.61 -21.77 -6.55
C ASP A 314 -17.81 -21.78 -7.86
N THR A 315 -16.97 -20.77 -8.08
CA THR A 315 -16.20 -20.60 -9.33
C THR A 315 -15.29 -21.79 -9.62
N TYR A 316 -14.69 -22.37 -8.57
CA TYR A 316 -13.73 -23.47 -8.71
C TYR A 316 -14.27 -24.82 -8.25
N ASN A 317 -15.57 -24.91 -7.93
CA ASN A 317 -16.24 -26.09 -7.41
C ASN A 317 -15.46 -26.75 -6.24
N LEU A 318 -15.24 -25.97 -5.18
CA LEU A 318 -14.45 -26.35 -4.02
C LEU A 318 -15.31 -26.51 -2.78
N GLU A 319 -15.08 -27.60 -2.04
CA GLU A 319 -15.52 -27.70 -0.66
C GLU A 319 -14.51 -26.97 0.24
N ILE A 320 -14.97 -25.89 0.88
CA ILE A 320 -14.17 -25.13 1.84
C ILE A 320 -14.56 -25.56 3.25
N LEU A 321 -13.59 -26.11 3.99
CA LEU A 321 -13.76 -26.44 5.40
C LEU A 321 -13.71 -25.17 6.23
N LYS A 322 -14.88 -24.76 6.72
CA LYS A 322 -15.05 -23.54 7.50
C LYS A 322 -15.00 -23.87 8.99
N THR A 323 -14.19 -23.12 9.72
CA THR A 323 -14.29 -23.03 11.18
C THR A 323 -14.74 -21.61 11.55
N LYS A 324 -15.46 -21.49 12.65
CA LYS A 324 -15.96 -20.21 13.16
C LYS A 324 -15.47 -20.01 14.58
N SER A 325 -14.91 -18.84 14.87
CA SER A 325 -14.58 -18.49 16.24
C SER A 325 -15.84 -18.16 17.06
N GLY A 326 -15.74 -18.27 18.39
CA GLY A 326 -16.74 -17.66 19.29
C GLY A 326 -16.83 -16.14 19.09
N ASP A 327 -17.87 -15.51 19.63
CA ASP A 327 -18.17 -14.09 19.40
C ASP A 327 -17.02 -13.18 19.86
N PHE A 328 -16.45 -12.42 18.93
CA PHE A 328 -15.43 -11.42 19.22
C PHE A 328 -15.94 -10.31 20.13
N TRP A 329 -17.19 -9.89 19.96
CA TRP A 329 -17.78 -8.77 20.69
C TRP A 329 -18.00 -9.12 22.16
N GLU A 330 -18.40 -10.35 22.48
CA GLU A 330 -18.50 -10.82 23.87
C GLU A 330 -17.11 -10.84 24.54
N LYS A 331 -16.08 -11.28 23.81
CA LYS A 331 -14.70 -11.34 24.32
C LYS A 331 -14.08 -9.98 24.58
N LEU A 332 -14.59 -8.92 23.94
CA LEU A 332 -14.13 -7.55 24.24
C LEU A 332 -14.42 -7.15 25.69
N GLU A 333 -15.46 -7.69 26.31
CA GLU A 333 -15.79 -7.42 27.71
C GLU A 333 -14.75 -8.03 28.66
N GLU A 334 -14.23 -9.22 28.32
CA GLU A 334 -13.22 -9.94 29.11
C GLU A 334 -11.80 -9.40 28.88
N TYR A 335 -11.42 -9.18 27.61
CA TYR A 335 -10.04 -8.89 27.24
C TYR A 335 -9.77 -7.40 26.95
N GLY A 336 -10.80 -6.58 26.81
CA GLY A 336 -10.69 -5.23 26.26
C GLY A 336 -10.32 -5.22 24.77
N PRO A 337 -10.10 -4.03 24.16
CA PRO A 337 -9.72 -3.94 22.77
C PRO A 337 -8.37 -4.60 22.50
N PRO A 338 -8.19 -5.37 21.40
CA PRO A 338 -6.90 -5.93 21.05
C PRO A 338 -5.89 -4.81 20.72
N GLY A 339 -4.66 -4.95 21.21
CA GLY A 339 -3.55 -4.03 20.94
C GLY A 339 -2.52 -4.59 19.97
N ARG A 340 -1.62 -3.74 19.44
CA ARG A 340 -0.48 -4.14 18.60
C ARG A 340 0.51 -5.00 19.40
N ASP A 341 0.64 -4.69 20.68
CA ASP A 341 1.47 -5.36 21.68
C ASP A 341 0.74 -6.51 22.41
N ASN A 342 -0.59 -6.56 22.35
CA ASN A 342 -1.40 -7.66 22.89
C ASN A 342 -2.51 -8.08 21.91
N ARG A 343 -2.14 -8.90 20.93
CA ARG A 343 -3.06 -9.38 19.86
C ARG A 343 -3.82 -10.64 20.27
N TRP A 344 -4.50 -10.60 21.41
CA TRP A 344 -5.28 -11.74 21.92
C TRP A 344 -6.28 -12.26 20.87
N CYS A 345 -6.85 -11.38 20.04
CA CYS A 345 -7.78 -11.75 18.98
C CYS A 345 -7.19 -12.72 17.94
N SER A 346 -5.87 -12.69 17.72
CA SER A 346 -5.22 -13.65 16.81
C SER A 346 -5.21 -15.06 17.41
N GLU A 347 -4.89 -15.17 18.70
CA GLU A 347 -4.88 -16.47 19.37
C GLU A 347 -6.30 -17.03 19.49
N VAL A 348 -7.22 -16.19 19.97
CA VAL A 348 -8.56 -16.59 20.36
C VAL A 348 -9.51 -16.74 19.16
N CYS A 349 -9.39 -15.90 18.14
CA CYS A 349 -10.29 -15.95 16.98
C CYS A 349 -9.70 -16.61 15.74
N LYS A 350 -8.37 -16.81 15.66
CA LYS A 350 -7.73 -17.46 14.49
C LYS A 350 -7.06 -18.78 14.84
N VAL A 351 -6.14 -18.78 15.80
CA VAL A 351 -5.29 -19.94 16.08
C VAL A 351 -6.07 -21.07 16.73
N SER A 352 -6.83 -20.77 17.80
CA SER A 352 -7.55 -21.80 18.55
C SER A 352 -8.62 -22.55 17.72
N PRO A 353 -9.53 -21.87 16.98
CA PRO A 353 -10.53 -22.58 16.18
C PRO A 353 -9.92 -23.39 15.03
N LEU A 354 -8.86 -22.88 14.39
CA LEU A 354 -8.12 -23.61 13.36
C LEU A 354 -7.38 -24.82 13.93
N GLY A 355 -6.78 -24.69 15.11
CA GLY A 355 -6.08 -25.77 15.81
C GLY A 355 -7.00 -26.95 16.08
N LYS A 356 -8.22 -26.69 16.57
CA LYS A 356 -9.26 -27.73 16.80
C LYS A 356 -9.61 -28.48 15.53
N LEU A 357 -9.91 -27.75 14.44
CA LEU A 357 -10.21 -28.34 13.14
C LEU A 357 -9.06 -29.25 12.65
N ILE A 358 -7.81 -28.80 12.81
CA ILE A 358 -6.64 -29.57 12.39
C ILE A 358 -6.47 -30.82 13.27
N ASP A 359 -6.66 -30.70 14.58
CA ASP A 359 -6.53 -31.82 15.51
C ASP A 359 -7.57 -32.91 15.28
N GLU A 360 -8.80 -32.52 14.93
CA GLU A 360 -9.93 -33.40 14.59
C GLU A 360 -9.76 -34.08 13.23
N LYS A 361 -9.36 -33.32 12.20
CA LYS A 361 -9.30 -33.83 10.82
C LYS A 361 -8.01 -34.59 10.49
N TYR A 362 -6.86 -34.19 11.05
CA TYR A 362 -5.56 -34.74 10.68
C TYR A 362 -4.89 -35.45 11.85
N GLU A 363 -5.15 -36.76 11.99
CA GLU A 363 -4.62 -37.59 13.07
C GLU A 363 -3.09 -37.43 13.21
N LYS A 364 -2.35 -37.56 12.10
CA LYS A 364 -0.89 -37.45 12.02
C LYS A 364 -0.39 -36.05 11.61
N GLY A 365 -1.28 -35.06 11.60
CA GLY A 365 -1.02 -33.68 11.19
C GLY A 365 -0.98 -33.45 9.68
N CYS A 366 -0.94 -32.18 9.28
CA CYS A 366 -1.08 -31.74 7.89
C CYS A 366 0.08 -30.83 7.44
N LEU A 367 0.17 -30.66 6.12
CA LEU A 367 0.99 -29.65 5.45
C LEU A 367 0.05 -28.56 4.91
N SER A 368 0.06 -27.39 5.52
CA SER A 368 -0.74 -26.24 5.08
C SER A 368 0.08 -25.26 4.24
N PHE A 369 -0.35 -25.03 3.00
CA PHE A 369 0.16 -23.98 2.14
C PHE A 369 -0.48 -22.64 2.53
N VAL A 370 0.35 -21.61 2.72
CA VAL A 370 -0.06 -20.28 3.21
C VAL A 370 0.43 -19.15 2.30
N GLY A 371 -0.41 -18.11 2.15
CA GLY A 371 -0.11 -16.89 1.41
C GLY A 371 0.82 -15.93 2.17
N LEU A 372 2.03 -16.38 2.52
CA LEU A 372 3.03 -15.56 3.22
C LEU A 372 4.11 -15.09 2.25
N ARG A 373 4.41 -13.78 2.25
CA ARG A 373 5.48 -13.17 1.44
C ARG A 373 6.49 -12.43 2.30
N LYS A 374 7.75 -12.42 1.88
CA LYS A 374 8.82 -11.73 2.61
C LYS A 374 8.67 -10.21 2.60
N TYR A 375 8.08 -9.64 1.54
CA TYR A 375 7.97 -8.19 1.34
C TYR A 375 6.94 -7.52 2.27
N GLU A 376 6.13 -8.29 3.00
CA GLU A 376 5.10 -7.76 3.89
C GLU A 376 5.65 -7.28 5.25
N SER A 377 6.76 -7.84 5.73
CA SER A 377 7.41 -7.36 6.97
C SER A 377 8.80 -7.99 7.20
N ILE A 378 9.62 -7.34 8.04
CA ILE A 378 10.91 -7.88 8.51
C ILE A 378 10.75 -9.29 9.09
N ASN A 379 9.73 -9.52 9.92
CA ASN A 379 9.52 -10.82 10.55
C ASN A 379 9.18 -11.92 9.54
N ARG A 380 8.40 -11.60 8.51
CA ARG A 380 8.08 -12.55 7.43
C ARG A 380 9.30 -12.81 6.55
N SER A 381 10.17 -11.82 6.32
CA SER A 381 11.38 -11.99 5.52
C SER A 381 12.39 -12.98 6.09
N LYS A 382 12.37 -13.21 7.40
CA LYS A 382 13.25 -14.16 8.09
C LYS A 382 12.69 -15.59 8.12
N LYS A 383 11.46 -15.81 7.63
CA LYS A 383 10.84 -17.15 7.65
C LYS A 383 11.42 -18.02 6.53
N PRO A 384 11.71 -19.31 6.79
CA PRO A 384 12.01 -20.26 5.73
C PRO A 384 10.74 -20.57 4.93
N ARG A 385 10.87 -21.20 3.75
CA ARG A 385 9.70 -21.61 2.94
C ARG A 385 8.89 -22.73 3.57
N ILE A 386 9.48 -23.54 4.46
CA ILE A 386 8.80 -24.64 5.17
C ILE A 386 9.20 -24.56 6.65
N TRP A 387 8.23 -24.63 7.56
CA TRP A 387 8.48 -24.65 9.00
C TRP A 387 7.34 -25.31 9.77
N ASN A 388 7.60 -25.78 10.98
CA ASN A 388 6.53 -26.22 11.89
C ASN A 388 5.79 -25.00 12.45
N SER A 389 4.46 -25.06 12.53
CA SER A 389 3.67 -24.00 13.13
C SER A 389 4.11 -23.80 14.60
N PRO A 390 4.39 -22.55 15.03
CA PRO A 390 4.79 -22.29 16.41
C PRO A 390 3.61 -22.43 17.39
N THR A 391 2.38 -22.43 16.90
CA THR A 391 1.17 -22.42 17.73
C THR A 391 0.31 -23.68 17.57
N ILE A 392 0.27 -24.29 16.38
CA ILE A 392 -0.54 -25.50 16.11
C ILE A 392 0.38 -26.71 15.91
N LYS A 393 0.50 -27.56 16.95
CA LYS A 393 1.48 -28.67 17.00
C LYS A 393 1.42 -29.63 15.80
N LYS A 394 0.21 -29.95 15.32
CA LYS A 394 0.01 -30.89 14.20
C LYS A 394 0.12 -30.23 12.82
N GLN A 395 0.51 -28.96 12.73
CA GLN A 395 0.55 -28.23 11.47
C GLN A 395 1.98 -27.91 11.03
N MET A 396 2.34 -28.33 9.82
CA MET A 396 3.49 -27.82 9.10
C MET A 396 3.03 -26.77 8.09
N LEU A 397 3.78 -25.68 7.96
CA LEU A 397 3.46 -24.55 7.10
C LEU A 397 4.42 -24.50 5.91
N SER A 398 3.89 -24.17 4.74
CA SER A 398 4.64 -24.00 3.50
C SER A 398 4.24 -22.70 2.79
N ALA A 399 5.21 -21.86 2.45
CA ALA A 399 5.01 -20.58 1.77
C ALA A 399 5.53 -20.66 0.32
N PRO A 400 4.70 -21.09 -0.65
CA PRO A 400 5.14 -21.25 -2.04
C PRO A 400 5.48 -19.91 -2.69
N ILE A 401 4.74 -18.85 -2.33
CA ILE A 401 4.92 -17.49 -2.85
C ILE A 401 5.82 -16.60 -1.99
N LEU A 402 6.66 -17.17 -1.11
CA LEU A 402 7.51 -16.40 -0.19
C LEU A 402 8.32 -15.29 -0.87
N ASN A 403 8.78 -15.54 -2.10
CA ASN A 403 9.58 -14.62 -2.89
C ASN A 403 8.79 -13.75 -3.88
N TRP A 404 7.46 -13.85 -3.92
CA TRP A 404 6.61 -13.04 -4.79
C TRP A 404 6.43 -11.63 -4.19
N THR A 405 6.46 -10.62 -5.05
CA THR A 405 6.00 -9.26 -4.71
C THR A 405 4.49 -9.15 -4.94
N ALA A 406 3.87 -8.06 -4.49
CA ALA A 406 2.47 -7.77 -4.76
C ALA A 406 2.17 -7.70 -6.27
N MET A 407 3.07 -7.13 -7.09
CA MET A 407 2.96 -7.21 -8.56
C MET A 407 2.84 -8.65 -9.08
N HIS A 408 3.69 -9.59 -8.61
CA HIS A 408 3.61 -10.98 -9.06
C HIS A 408 2.24 -11.59 -8.71
N VAL A 409 1.75 -11.34 -7.48
CA VAL A 409 0.45 -11.83 -7.02
C VAL A 409 -0.68 -11.27 -7.88
N TRP A 410 -0.69 -9.95 -8.12
CA TRP A 410 -1.73 -9.31 -8.88
C TRP A 410 -1.72 -9.70 -10.36
N ILE A 411 -0.56 -9.73 -11.01
CA ILE A 411 -0.45 -10.20 -12.40
C ILE A 411 -1.00 -11.63 -12.51
N TYR A 412 -0.66 -12.51 -11.56
CA TYR A 412 -1.15 -13.88 -11.55
C TYR A 412 -2.67 -13.96 -11.37
N ILE A 413 -3.24 -13.27 -10.37
CA ILE A 413 -4.70 -13.25 -10.14
C ILE A 413 -5.44 -12.71 -11.38
N LEU A 414 -4.98 -11.59 -11.94
CA LEU A 414 -5.61 -10.93 -13.07
C LEU A 414 -5.48 -11.75 -14.37
N LYS A 415 -4.33 -12.38 -14.62
CA LYS A 415 -4.11 -13.33 -15.72
C LYS A 415 -5.11 -14.50 -15.66
N HIS A 416 -5.40 -14.99 -14.46
CA HIS A 416 -6.36 -16.07 -14.24
C HIS A 416 -7.81 -15.61 -14.23
N LYS A 417 -8.06 -14.29 -14.33
CA LYS A 417 -9.39 -13.67 -14.20
C LYS A 417 -10.14 -14.16 -12.96
N ALA A 418 -9.39 -14.44 -11.89
CA ALA A 418 -9.93 -15.00 -10.67
C ALA A 418 -10.71 -13.93 -9.90
N PRO A 419 -11.88 -14.26 -9.32
CA PRO A 419 -12.63 -13.29 -8.54
C PRO A 419 -11.90 -12.98 -7.23
N TYR A 420 -11.34 -11.77 -7.12
CA TYR A 420 -10.71 -11.29 -5.90
C TYR A 420 -11.69 -10.46 -5.06
N ASN A 421 -11.32 -10.18 -3.81
CA ASN A 421 -12.12 -9.39 -2.89
C ASN A 421 -12.21 -7.92 -3.33
N VAL A 422 -13.43 -7.41 -3.51
CA VAL A 422 -13.70 -6.07 -4.06
C VAL A 422 -13.14 -4.93 -3.20
N LEU A 423 -12.82 -5.18 -1.94
CA LEU A 423 -12.18 -4.18 -1.05
C LEU A 423 -10.84 -3.67 -1.59
N TYR A 424 -10.13 -4.47 -2.39
CA TYR A 424 -8.91 -4.02 -3.06
C TYR A 424 -9.18 -2.88 -4.07
N GLU A 425 -10.39 -2.79 -4.62
CA GLU A 425 -10.82 -1.66 -5.45
C GLU A 425 -11.25 -0.44 -4.63
N GLN A 426 -11.34 -0.57 -3.31
CA GLN A 426 -11.79 0.45 -2.36
C GLN A 426 -10.65 0.92 -1.46
N CYS A 427 -9.42 0.97 -1.98
CA CYS A 427 -8.17 1.39 -1.29
C CYS A 427 -7.63 0.42 -0.22
N PHE A 428 -8.30 -0.69 0.10
CA PHE A 428 -7.81 -1.61 1.14
C PHE A 428 -6.66 -2.48 0.60
N ASP A 429 -5.46 -2.35 1.17
CA ASP A 429 -4.31 -3.20 0.80
C ASP A 429 -4.26 -4.54 1.58
N ARG A 430 -5.00 -4.61 2.69
CA ARG A 430 -5.14 -5.79 3.54
C ARG A 430 -6.62 -6.02 3.83
N VAL A 431 -7.11 -7.19 3.43
CA VAL A 431 -8.49 -7.63 3.66
C VAL A 431 -8.50 -8.75 4.70
N GLY A 432 -9.57 -8.81 5.48
CA GLY A 432 -9.75 -9.72 6.60
C GLY A 432 -10.66 -9.08 7.63
N CYS A 433 -10.23 -9.10 8.90
CA CYS A 433 -10.98 -8.50 10.00
C CYS A 433 -11.22 -7.00 9.78
N PHE A 434 -12.44 -6.51 10.04
CA PHE A 434 -12.83 -5.12 9.81
C PHE A 434 -11.99 -4.12 10.61
N ILE A 435 -11.54 -4.53 11.81
CA ILE A 435 -10.63 -3.76 12.64
C ILE A 435 -9.45 -4.63 13.05
N CYS A 436 -8.25 -4.08 12.88
CA CYS A 436 -7.02 -4.69 13.36
C CYS A 436 -6.15 -3.62 14.02
N PRO A 437 -5.61 -3.84 15.23
CA PRO A 437 -4.70 -2.87 15.82
C PRO A 437 -3.44 -2.62 14.97
N ALA A 438 -3.09 -3.54 14.07
CA ALA A 438 -1.98 -3.39 13.14
C ALA A 438 -2.30 -2.56 11.88
N MET A 439 -3.54 -2.07 11.73
CA MET A 439 -3.90 -1.10 10.70
C MET A 439 -3.22 0.24 10.95
N GLU A 440 -2.91 0.92 9.86
CA GLU A 440 -2.54 2.33 9.87
C GLU A 440 -3.78 3.20 10.12
N ILE A 441 -3.61 4.40 10.67
CA ILE A 441 -4.71 5.32 10.97
C ILE A 441 -5.45 5.70 9.68
N GLY A 442 -4.74 5.90 8.56
CA GLY A 442 -5.39 6.13 7.27
C GLY A 442 -6.26 4.93 6.83
N GLU A 443 -5.86 3.69 7.11
CA GLU A 443 -6.71 2.50 6.86
C GLU A 443 -7.94 2.50 7.77
N ILE A 444 -7.80 2.93 9.04
CA ILE A 444 -8.92 3.04 9.97
C ILE A 444 -9.90 4.15 9.54
N GLU A 445 -9.39 5.29 9.03
CA GLU A 445 -10.25 6.35 8.50
C GLU A 445 -11.05 5.87 7.27
N LEU A 446 -10.45 5.04 6.40
CA LEU A 446 -11.17 4.39 5.31
C LEU A 446 -12.31 3.49 5.81
N VAL A 447 -12.09 2.73 6.90
CA VAL A 447 -13.15 1.92 7.54
C VAL A 447 -14.26 2.82 8.08
N LYS A 448 -13.92 3.91 8.76
CA LYS A 448 -14.90 4.85 9.32
C LYS A 448 -15.79 5.48 8.24
N LEU A 449 -15.20 5.87 7.12
CA LEU A 449 -15.91 6.48 5.99
C LEU A 449 -16.77 5.45 5.24
N SER A 450 -16.27 4.23 5.05
CA SER A 450 -16.92 3.21 4.23
C SER A 450 -17.95 2.38 5.01
N TYR A 451 -17.75 2.19 6.32
CA TYR A 451 -18.58 1.35 7.19
C TYR A 451 -19.00 2.07 8.48
N PRO A 452 -19.72 3.21 8.39
CA PRO A 452 -20.01 4.06 9.54
C PRO A 452 -20.78 3.35 10.66
N LYS A 453 -21.71 2.45 10.34
CA LYS A 453 -22.47 1.67 11.35
C LYS A 453 -21.59 0.69 12.12
N LEU A 454 -20.68 0.01 11.41
CA LEU A 454 -19.76 -0.94 12.02
C LEU A 454 -18.73 -0.20 12.88
N TRP A 455 -18.27 0.96 12.40
CA TRP A 455 -17.43 1.88 13.17
C TRP A 455 -18.14 2.39 14.42
N GLU A 456 -19.41 2.79 14.33
CA GLU A 456 -20.20 3.29 15.47
C GLU A 456 -20.29 2.24 16.59
N LYS A 457 -20.53 0.97 16.25
CA LYS A 457 -20.50 -0.14 17.22
C LYS A 457 -19.15 -0.24 17.93
N TRP A 458 -18.06 -0.18 17.16
CA TRP A 458 -16.69 -0.23 17.68
C TRP A 458 -16.35 0.98 18.56
N GLU A 459 -16.67 2.19 18.10
CA GLU A 459 -16.40 3.45 18.81
C GLU A 459 -17.23 3.55 20.11
N SER A 460 -18.48 3.07 20.09
CA SER A 460 -19.33 3.00 21.28
C SER A 460 -18.74 2.09 22.37
N PHE A 461 -18.19 0.94 21.96
CA PHE A 461 -17.43 0.07 22.86
C PHE A 461 -16.21 0.80 23.42
N LEU A 462 -15.39 1.44 22.57
CA LEU A 462 -14.19 2.16 23.01
C LEU A 462 -14.53 3.30 23.99
N LYS A 463 -15.58 4.09 23.71
CA LYS A 463 -16.03 5.17 24.60
C LYS A 463 -16.49 4.65 25.95
N SER A 464 -17.26 3.55 25.96
CA SER A 464 -17.72 2.90 27.19
C SER A 464 -16.55 2.36 28.01
N HIS A 465 -15.63 1.64 27.36
CA HIS A 465 -14.42 1.12 27.98
C HIS A 465 -13.52 2.25 28.51
N ALA A 466 -13.35 3.33 27.74
CA ALA A 466 -12.59 4.50 28.16
C ALA A 466 -13.18 5.16 29.41
N LYS A 467 -14.51 5.27 29.51
CA LYS A 467 -15.19 5.82 30.68
C LYS A 467 -14.97 4.96 31.93
N ILE A 468 -15.07 3.63 31.80
CA ILE A 468 -14.89 2.68 32.92
C ILE A 468 -13.45 2.68 33.43
N HIS A 469 -12.47 2.81 32.52
CA HIS A 469 -11.05 2.70 32.83
C HIS A 469 -10.30 4.04 32.79
N GLU A 470 -11.02 5.15 32.91
CA GLU A 470 -10.49 6.53 32.98
C GLU A 470 -9.46 6.84 31.88
N LYS A 471 -9.76 6.46 30.63
CA LYS A 471 -8.91 6.73 29.46
C LYS A 471 -9.26 8.07 28.81
N SER A 472 -8.26 8.69 28.18
CA SER A 472 -8.43 9.98 27.49
C SER A 472 -9.15 9.84 26.14
N GLU A 473 -9.58 10.96 25.57
CA GLU A 473 -10.15 11.01 24.22
C GLU A 473 -9.14 10.55 23.16
N ASP A 474 -7.85 10.90 23.30
CA ASP A 474 -6.77 10.42 22.43
C ASP A 474 -6.62 8.89 22.44
N TRP A 475 -6.98 8.25 23.56
CA TRP A 475 -7.01 6.80 23.62
C TRP A 475 -8.09 6.23 22.71
N VAL A 476 -9.28 6.83 22.68
CA VAL A 476 -10.38 6.43 21.78
C VAL A 476 -10.02 6.66 20.31
N LYS A 477 -9.34 7.78 20.00
CA LYS A 477 -8.94 8.14 18.62
C LYS A 477 -7.88 7.22 18.00
N GLY A 478 -7.15 6.45 18.80
CA GLY A 478 -6.15 5.51 18.28
C GLY A 478 -5.16 4.97 19.30
N GLY A 479 -5.12 5.55 20.51
CA GLY A 479 -4.27 5.06 21.58
C GLY A 479 -4.64 3.67 22.11
N TRP A 480 -5.88 3.21 21.92
CA TRP A 480 -6.34 1.86 22.25
C TRP A 480 -5.53 0.74 21.57
N ARG A 481 -4.85 1.07 20.47
CA ARG A 481 -3.96 0.14 19.75
C ARG A 481 -2.72 -0.25 20.57
N TRP A 482 -2.48 0.35 21.74
CA TRP A 482 -1.31 0.10 22.58
C TRP A 482 -1.73 -0.14 24.03
N THR A 483 -1.38 -1.29 24.59
CA THR A 483 -1.71 -1.60 26.00
C THR A 483 -0.71 -0.96 26.97
N ASN A 484 0.57 -0.80 26.58
CA ASN A 484 1.61 -0.15 27.39
C ASN A 484 2.05 1.21 26.82
N LYS A 485 1.82 2.30 27.57
CA LYS A 485 2.15 3.70 27.18
C LYS A 485 3.63 3.95 26.84
N THR A 486 4.57 3.15 27.35
CA THR A 486 6.01 3.33 27.08
C THR A 486 6.39 3.11 25.61
N ARG A 487 5.60 2.38 24.83
CA ARG A 487 5.78 2.28 23.36
C ARG A 487 5.11 3.41 22.59
N ALA A 488 4.01 3.96 23.10
CA ALA A 488 3.30 5.08 22.47
C ALA A 488 4.16 6.36 22.45
N ASN A 489 4.96 6.61 23.49
CA ASN A 489 5.84 7.80 23.55
C ASN A 489 7.16 7.65 22.76
N ASN A 490 7.55 6.44 22.39
CA ASN A 490 8.76 6.19 21.57
C ASN A 490 8.47 6.13 20.07
N GLN A 491 7.21 6.20 19.66
CA GLN A 491 6.80 6.57 18.31
C GLN A 491 6.34 8.03 18.35
N LYS A 492 7.28 8.96 18.59
CA LYS A 492 6.97 10.38 18.46
C LYS A 492 6.54 10.66 17.01
N PRO A 493 5.49 11.49 16.79
CA PRO A 493 5.09 11.96 15.46
C PRO A 493 6.10 12.92 14.80
N ASP A 494 7.23 13.19 15.46
CA ASP A 494 8.21 14.22 15.07
C ASP A 494 9.50 13.63 14.50
N GLU A 495 9.56 12.34 14.13
CA GLU A 495 10.63 11.95 13.20
C GLU A 495 10.35 12.63 11.86
N PRO A 496 11.20 13.58 11.42
CA PRO A 496 11.04 14.15 10.10
C PRO A 496 11.03 12.98 9.10
N ILE A 497 10.11 13.04 8.13
CA ILE A 497 10.15 12.18 6.93
C ILE A 497 11.62 12.07 6.56
N ASN A 498 12.21 10.88 6.69
CA ASN A 498 13.63 10.75 6.40
C ASN A 498 13.81 11.09 4.92
N GLU A 499 14.40 12.25 4.66
CA GLU A 499 14.38 12.93 3.36
C GLU A 499 15.08 12.09 2.26
N ASN A 500 15.78 10.99 2.65
CA ASN A 500 16.40 10.01 1.76
C ASN A 500 15.45 8.95 1.16
N TRP A 501 14.16 8.95 1.53
CA TRP A 501 13.18 8.01 0.96
C TRP A 501 12.62 8.51 -0.40
N LEU A 502 12.62 9.82 -0.67
CA LEU A 502 12.22 10.43 -1.94
C LEU A 502 13.39 10.59 -2.95
N GLY A 503 14.38 9.71 -2.85
CA GLY A 503 15.67 9.76 -3.56
C GLY A 503 15.55 9.71 -5.07
#